data_AF-A0A7Y2PIY3-F1
#
_entry.id   AF-A0A7Y2PIY3-F1
#
_cell.length_a   1.000
_cell.length_b   1.000
_cell.length_c   1.000
_cell.angle_alpha   90.00
_cell.angle_beta   90.00
_cell.angle_gamma   90.00
#
_symmetry.space_group_name_H-M   'P 1'
#
loop_
_entity.id
_entity.type
_entity.pdbx_description
1 polymer ?
#
loop_
_entity_poly.entity_id
_entity_poly.type
_entity_poly.pdbx_seq_one_letter_code
_entity_poly.pdbx_strand_id
1 'polypeptide(L)' 'PRFADIFLASGFAQSFTDKGCMSDYLRGIPVWLVTAPYSGLIGAGVALQQAFG' A
#
# COMPACT_ATOMS: atom_id res chain seq x y z
N PRO A 1 -14.16 -7.99 -4.95
CA PRO A 1 -14.28 -6.55 -5.30
C PRO A 1 -14.71 -5.63 -4.14
N ARG A 2 -15.62 -6.06 -3.25
CA ARG A 2 -16.22 -5.16 -2.24
C ARG A 2 -15.26 -4.59 -1.19
N PHE A 3 -14.21 -5.31 -0.84
CA PHE A 3 -13.28 -4.85 0.21
C PHE A 3 -12.52 -3.60 -0.18
N ALA A 4 -12.05 -3.50 -1.44
CA ALA A 4 -11.29 -2.34 -1.90
C ALA A 4 -12.12 -1.06 -1.79
N ASP A 5 -13.38 -1.09 -2.26
CA ASP A 5 -14.28 0.06 -2.21
C ASP A 5 -14.60 0.46 -0.76
N ILE A 6 -14.87 -0.52 0.12
CA ILE A 6 -15.14 -0.27 1.55
C ILE A 6 -13.89 0.29 2.25
N PHE A 7 -12.71 -0.23 1.93
CA PHE A 7 -11.45 0.21 2.51
C PHE A 7 -11.09 1.63 2.05
N LEU A 8 -11.26 1.93 0.76
CA LEU A 8 -11.02 3.27 0.20
C LEU A 8 -11.99 4.31 0.76
N ALA A 9 -13.24 3.95 1.03
CA ALA A 9 -14.22 4.81 1.68
C ALA A 9 -14.03 4.93 3.22
N SER A 10 -13.13 4.14 3.80
CA SER A 10 -12.88 4.16 5.24
C SER A 10 -12.02 5.36 5.67
N GLY A 11 -11.98 5.61 6.99
CA GLY A 11 -11.11 6.65 7.57
C GLY A 11 -9.62 6.30 7.60
N PHE A 12 -9.17 5.21 6.95
CA PHE A 12 -7.80 4.72 7.06
C PHE A 12 -6.75 5.81 6.77
N ALA A 13 -6.90 6.55 5.68
CA ALA A 13 -5.93 7.59 5.31
C ALA A 13 -5.85 8.71 6.35
N GLN A 14 -6.99 9.15 6.88
CA GLN A 14 -7.07 10.13 7.97
C GLN A 14 -6.38 9.59 9.23
N SER A 15 -6.73 8.38 9.66
CA SER A 15 -6.14 7.73 10.84
C SER A 15 -4.65 7.42 10.68
N PHE A 16 -4.19 7.18 9.45
CA PHE A 16 -2.77 6.99 9.15
C PHE A 16 -1.99 8.27 9.42
N THR A 17 -2.50 9.41 8.94
CA THR A 17 -1.87 10.72 9.13
C THR A 17 -2.03 11.28 10.53
N ASP A 18 -3.04 10.88 11.30
CA ASP A 18 -3.29 11.42 12.65
C ASP A 18 -2.31 10.82 13.68
N LYS A 19 -1.19 11.52 13.92
CA LYS A 19 -0.09 11.12 14.84
C LYS A 19 0.36 12.28 15.73
N GLY A 20 -0.49 13.27 15.97
CA GLY A 20 -0.17 14.47 16.76
C GLY A 20 0.94 15.31 16.12
N CYS A 21 2.06 15.49 16.82
CA CYS A 21 3.19 16.29 16.33
C CYS A 21 3.82 15.73 15.04
N MET A 22 3.66 14.44 14.74
CA MET A 22 4.19 13.81 13.54
C MET A 22 3.22 13.84 12.35
N SER A 23 2.00 14.39 12.52
CA SER A 23 0.96 14.30 11.49
C SER A 23 1.37 14.97 10.17
N ASP A 24 2.05 16.11 10.23
CA ASP A 24 2.48 16.84 9.03
C ASP A 24 3.57 16.11 8.25
N TYR A 25 4.40 15.33 8.94
CA TYR A 25 5.41 14.48 8.30
C TYR A 25 4.77 13.40 7.43
N LEU A 26 3.68 12.79 7.91
CA LEU A 26 3.00 11.70 7.20
C LEU A 26 1.97 12.20 6.17
N ARG A 27 1.52 13.45 6.26
CA ARG A 27 0.49 14.04 5.39
C ARG A 27 0.86 13.98 3.89
N GLY A 28 2.15 14.06 3.56
CA GLY A 28 2.64 14.00 2.18
C GLY A 28 2.93 12.60 1.65
N ILE A 29 2.79 11.55 2.47
CA ILE A 29 3.17 10.18 2.09
C ILE A 29 1.99 9.51 1.38
N PRO A 30 2.14 9.12 0.10
CA PRO A 30 1.06 8.45 -0.62
C PRO A 30 0.91 6.99 -0.14
N VAL A 31 -0.33 6.57 0.07
CA VAL A 31 -0.68 5.19 0.42
C VAL A 31 -1.43 4.54 -0.75
N TRP A 32 -1.03 3.32 -1.11
CA TRP A 32 -1.60 2.59 -2.24
C TRP A 32 -2.11 1.21 -1.81
N LEU A 33 -3.27 0.82 -2.33
CA LEU A 33 -3.79 -0.54 -2.21
C LEU A 33 -3.40 -1.36 -3.43
N VAL A 34 -2.64 -2.43 -3.23
CA VAL A 34 -2.25 -3.33 -4.32
C VAL A 34 -3.43 -4.24 -4.68
N THR A 35 -3.95 -4.11 -5.90
CA THR A 35 -5.07 -4.92 -6.43
C THR A 35 -4.63 -5.93 -7.47
N ALA A 36 -3.34 -6.00 -7.79
CA ALA A 36 -2.79 -6.91 -8.78
C ALA A 36 -2.97 -8.38 -8.34
N PRO A 37 -3.51 -9.26 -9.21
CA PRO A 37 -3.60 -10.68 -8.92
C PRO A 37 -2.19 -11.29 -8.88
N TYR A 38 -1.99 -12.27 -7.99
CA TYR A 38 -0.72 -13.02 -7.88
C TYR A 38 0.52 -12.14 -7.65
N SER A 39 0.37 -10.98 -7.00
CA SER A 39 1.46 -10.03 -6.73
C SER A 39 2.70 -10.68 -6.08
N GLY A 40 2.49 -11.65 -5.17
CA GLY A 40 3.59 -12.41 -4.56
C GLY A 40 4.37 -13.29 -5.56
N LEU A 41 3.70 -13.89 -6.54
CA LEU A 41 4.35 -14.68 -7.58
C LEU A 41 5.14 -13.78 -8.55
N ILE A 42 4.59 -12.62 -8.90
CA ILE A 42 5.29 -11.62 -9.71
C ILE A 42 6.55 -11.16 -8.97
N GLY A 43 6.44 -10.83 -7.67
CA GLY A 43 7.57 -10.44 -6.85
C GLY A 43 8.64 -11.54 -6.75
N ALA A 44 8.24 -12.80 -6.59
CA ALA A 44 9.15 -13.94 -6.58
C ALA A 44 9.90 -14.11 -7.92
N GLY A 45 9.21 -13.92 -9.04
CA GLY A 45 9.82 -13.95 -10.37
C GLY A 45 10.87 -12.85 -10.56
N VAL A 46 10.57 -11.62 -10.13
CA VAL A 46 11.52 -10.50 -10.17
C VAL A 46 12.73 -10.77 -9.28
N ALA A 47 12.52 -11.30 -8.07
CA ALA A 47 13.62 -11.63 -7.16
C ALA A 47 14.56 -12.69 -7.76
N LEU A 48 13.99 -13.73 -8.40
CA LEU A 48 14.78 -14.76 -9.09
C LEU A 48 15.56 -14.17 -10.28
N GLN A 49 14.91 -13.31 -11.08
CA GLN A 49 15.57 -12.62 -12.19
C GLN A 49 16.72 -11.72 -11.71
N GLN A 50 16.56 -11.01 -10.60
CA GLN A 50 17.62 -10.16 -10.05
C GLN A 50 18.78 -10.97 -9.47
N ALA A 51 18.52 -12.18 -8.98
CA ALA A 51 19.54 -13.04 -8.37
C ALA A 51 20.40 -13.80 -9.40
N PHE A 52 19.85 -14.09 -10.59
CA PHE A 52 20.48 -14.98 -11.59
C PHE A 52 20.47 -14.45 -13.03
N GLY A 53 19.89 -13.27 -13.27
CA GLY A 53 19.84 -12.60 -14.57
C GLY A 53 20.97 -11.61 -14.77
#